data_AF-A0A9W6C3L1-F1
#
_entry.id   AF-A0A9W6C3L1-F1
#
_cell.length_a   1.000
_cell.length_b   1.000
_cell.length_c   1.000
_cell.angle_alpha   90.00
_cell.angle_beta   90.00
_cell.angle_gamma   90.00
#
_symmetry.space_group_name_H-M   'P 1'
#
loop_
_entity.id
_entity.type
_entity.pdbx_description
1 polymer ?
#
loop_
_entity_poly.entity_id
_entity_poly.type
_entity_poly.pdbx_seq_one_letter_code
_entity_poly.pdbx_strand_id
1 'polypeptide(L)'
;GARGQQQLAGEDAMCGLVQGARGQQQLAGEDAMCGLVQGARGQQQLAGEDAMCGLVQGARGQQQLAGEDAMCGLVQGARGQQQLAGEDAMCGLVQGARGQQQLAGEDAMCGLVQGARGQQQLAGEDAMCGLVQGARGQQQLAGEDAMCGLVQGARGQQQLAGEDAMCGLVQGARGQQQLAGEDAMCGLVQ
;
A
#
# COMPACT_ATOMS: atom_id res chain seq x y z
N GLY A 1 -16.69 -15.07 12.77
CA GLY A 1 -15.50 -14.47 13.39
C GLY A 1 -14.83 -15.42 14.34
N ALA A 2 -13.71 -15.99 13.93
CA ALA A 2 -12.84 -16.80 14.80
C ALA A 2 -12.06 -15.90 15.78
N ARG A 3 -11.67 -16.45 16.93
CA ARG A 3 -10.76 -15.81 17.88
C ARG A 3 -9.52 -16.69 18.06
N GLY A 4 -8.34 -16.08 18.06
CA GLY A 4 -7.07 -16.77 18.29
C GLY A 4 -6.16 -16.73 17.08
N GLN A 5 -5.26 -17.71 16.99
CA GLN A 5 -4.37 -17.92 15.86
C GLN A 5 -5.03 -18.88 14.87
N GLN A 6 -5.02 -18.55 13.59
CA GLN A 6 -5.33 -19.49 12.52
C GLN A 6 -4.17 -19.48 11.53
N GLN A 7 -3.79 -20.67 11.09
CA GLN A 7 -2.72 -20.89 10.13
C GLN A 7 -3.27 -21.82 9.04
N LEU A 8 -3.11 -21.40 7.79
CA LEU A 8 -3.32 -22.22 6.62
C LEU A 8 -1.97 -22.28 5.89
N ALA A 9 -1.46 -23.48 5.66
CA ALA A 9 -0.21 -23.69 4.96
C ALA A 9 -0.32 -24.85 3.96
N GLY A 10 0.34 -24.71 2.82
CA GLY A 10 0.36 -25.66 1.71
C GLY A 10 0.92 -25.00 0.46
N GLU A 11 1.14 -25.74 -0.61
CA GLU A 11 1.53 -25.18 -1.93
C GLU A 11 0.56 -24.05 -2.33
N ASP A 12 -0.74 -24.37 -2.29
CA ASP A 12 -1.83 -23.39 -2.46
C ASP A 12 -2.56 -23.09 -1.14
N ALA A 13 -2.26 -21.95 -0.51
CA ALA A 13 -2.93 -21.48 0.69
C ALA A 13 -4.05 -20.48 0.34
N MET A 14 -5.26 -20.99 0.05
CA MET A 14 -6.41 -20.16 -0.34
C MET A 14 -7.43 -19.92 0.79
N CYS A 15 -7.83 -18.67 0.99
CA CYS A 15 -8.94 -18.28 1.86
C CYS A 15 -9.94 -17.36 1.15
N GLY A 16 -11.17 -17.84 0.93
CA GLY A 16 -12.21 -17.02 0.27
C GLY A 16 -12.67 -15.80 1.11
N LEU A 17 -12.91 -16.00 2.41
CA LEU A 17 -13.46 -14.95 3.29
C LEU A 17 -12.94 -15.07 4.72
N VAL A 18 -12.32 -13.99 5.21
CA VAL A 18 -12.03 -13.77 6.64
C VAL A 18 -13.01 -12.75 7.20
N GLN A 19 -14.06 -13.21 7.88
CA GLN A 19 -15.09 -12.32 8.44
C GLN A 19 -15.01 -12.19 9.97
N GLY A 20 -14.73 -10.97 10.44
CA GLY A 20 -14.76 -10.60 11.86
C GLY A 20 -13.79 -11.38 12.73
N ALA A 21 -12.70 -11.88 12.14
CA ALA A 21 -11.64 -12.59 12.86
C ALA A 21 -10.98 -11.66 13.89
N ARG A 22 -10.57 -12.22 15.03
CA ARG A 22 -9.80 -11.51 16.06
C ARG A 22 -8.56 -12.32 16.44
N GLY A 23 -7.38 -11.74 16.29
CA GLY A 23 -6.12 -12.40 16.62
C GLY A 23 -5.18 -12.43 15.42
N GLN A 24 -4.43 -13.52 15.26
CA GLN A 24 -3.46 -13.69 14.20
C GLN A 24 -4.03 -14.63 13.13
N GLN A 25 -3.82 -14.28 11.86
CA GLN A 25 -4.14 -15.14 10.72
C GLN A 25 -2.90 -15.19 9.84
N GLN A 26 -2.51 -16.40 9.46
CA GLN A 26 -1.39 -16.65 8.56
C GLN A 26 -1.86 -17.57 7.44
N LEU A 27 -1.64 -17.12 6.20
CA LEU A 27 -1.70 -17.95 5.00
C LEU A 27 -0.28 -18.01 4.44
N ALA A 28 0.26 -19.21 4.28
CA ALA A 28 1.62 -19.41 3.79
C ALA A 28 1.66 -20.52 2.73
N GLY A 29 2.17 -20.23 1.54
CA GLY A 29 2.30 -21.19 0.45
C GLY A 29 3.23 -20.72 -0.64
N GLU A 30 3.32 -21.42 -1.76
CA GLU A 30 3.82 -20.83 -3.01
C GLU A 30 2.82 -19.75 -3.44
N ASP A 31 1.54 -20.14 -3.48
CA ASP A 31 0.41 -19.26 -3.71
C ASP A 31 -0.38 -19.00 -2.40
N ALA A 32 -0.28 -17.79 -1.85
CA ALA A 32 -1.03 -17.34 -0.68
C ALA A 32 -2.11 -16.32 -1.07
N MET A 33 -3.36 -16.77 -1.22
CA MET A 33 -4.47 -15.92 -1.69
C MET A 33 -5.59 -15.73 -0.66
N CYS A 34 -5.99 -14.48 -0.45
CA CYS A 34 -7.21 -14.14 0.29
C CYS A 34 -8.18 -13.28 -0.52
N GLY A 35 -9.38 -13.80 -0.78
CA GLY A 35 -10.40 -13.08 -1.55
C GLY A 35 -10.91 -11.82 -0.83
N LEU A 36 -11.42 -11.98 0.39
CA LEU A 36 -12.01 -10.90 1.18
C LEU A 36 -11.65 -10.97 2.66
N VAL A 37 -11.09 -9.89 3.20
CA VAL A 37 -10.94 -9.65 4.64
C VAL A 37 -11.96 -8.60 5.08
N GLN A 38 -12.98 -8.99 5.84
CA GLN A 38 -14.02 -8.09 6.31
C GLN A 38 -14.03 -7.94 7.83
N GLY A 39 -13.74 -6.75 8.33
CA GLY A 39 -13.85 -6.40 9.76
C GLY A 39 -12.90 -7.17 10.68
N ALA A 40 -11.82 -7.73 10.15
CA ALA A 40 -10.79 -8.41 10.92
C ALA A 40 -10.10 -7.47 11.91
N ARG A 41 -9.69 -7.99 13.08
CA ARG A 41 -8.93 -7.25 14.09
C ARG A 41 -7.71 -8.04 14.54
N GLY A 42 -6.52 -7.48 14.40
CA GLY A 42 -5.27 -8.12 14.81
C GLY A 42 -4.26 -8.14 13.68
N GLN A 43 -3.51 -9.22 13.57
CA GLN A 43 -2.45 -9.38 12.56
C GLN A 43 -2.92 -10.34 11.46
N GLN A 44 -2.70 -9.98 10.21
CA GLN A 44 -2.92 -10.85 9.05
C GLN A 44 -1.61 -10.92 8.29
N GLN A 45 -1.18 -12.12 7.92
CA GLN A 45 -0.01 -12.32 7.09
C GLN A 45 -0.35 -13.28 5.96
N LEU A 46 -0.08 -12.86 4.73
CA LEU A 46 -0.04 -13.71 3.55
C LEU A 46 1.42 -13.75 3.11
N ALA A 47 1.97 -14.95 2.95
CA ALA A 47 3.37 -15.13 2.55
C ALA A 47 3.49 -16.24 1.49
N GLY A 48 4.14 -15.96 0.38
CA GLY A 48 4.44 -16.96 -0.65
C GLY A 48 5.35 -16.42 -1.74
N GLU A 49 5.50 -17.12 -2.87
CA GLU A 49 6.00 -16.47 -4.08
C GLU A 49 4.93 -15.45 -4.53
N ASP A 50 3.67 -15.90 -4.62
CA ASP A 50 2.51 -15.04 -4.90
C ASP A 50 1.67 -14.79 -3.64
N ALA A 51 1.70 -13.57 -3.11
CA ALA A 51 0.90 -13.14 -1.97
C ALA A 51 -0.20 -12.14 -2.40
N MET A 52 -1.42 -12.62 -2.59
CA MET A 52 -2.53 -11.80 -3.12
C MET A 52 -3.69 -11.59 -2.14
N CYS A 53 -4.16 -10.35 -2.00
CA CYS A 53 -5.41 -10.03 -1.32
C CYS A 53 -6.36 -9.22 -2.22
N GLY A 54 -7.53 -9.76 -2.51
CA GLY A 54 -8.52 -9.10 -3.35
C GLY A 54 -9.10 -7.83 -2.72
N LEU A 55 -9.72 -7.97 -1.54
CA LEU A 55 -10.38 -6.87 -0.83
C LEU A 55 -10.14 -6.91 0.68
N VAL A 56 -9.68 -5.79 1.23
CA VAL A 56 -9.65 -5.51 2.67
C VAL A 56 -10.71 -4.47 3.01
N GLN A 57 -11.74 -4.84 3.76
CA GLN A 57 -12.80 -3.93 4.18
C GLN A 57 -12.85 -3.80 5.71
N GLY A 58 -12.57 -2.59 6.21
CA GLY A 58 -12.75 -2.24 7.62
C GLY A 58 -11.85 -2.99 8.60
N ALA A 59 -10.73 -3.55 8.12
CA ALA A 59 -9.74 -4.24 8.95
C ALA A 59 -9.09 -3.27 9.96
N ARG A 60 -8.69 -3.79 11.12
CA ARG A 60 -7.96 -3.04 12.14
C ARG A 60 -6.76 -3.82 12.65
N GLY A 61 -5.58 -3.22 12.62
CA GLY A 61 -4.34 -3.83 13.11
C GLY A 61 -3.27 -3.85 12.04
N GLN A 62 -2.53 -4.94 11.93
CA GLN A 62 -1.42 -5.08 10.99
C GLN A 62 -1.81 -6.06 9.89
N GLN A 63 -1.49 -5.71 8.64
CA GLN A 63 -1.56 -6.64 7.52
C GLN A 63 -0.23 -6.65 6.78
N GLN A 64 0.24 -7.84 6.46
CA GLN A 64 1.46 -8.04 5.71
C GLN A 64 1.17 -9.00 4.56
N LEU A 65 1.51 -8.59 3.34
CA LEU A 65 1.63 -9.45 2.17
C LEU A 65 3.12 -9.46 1.82
N ALA A 66 3.71 -10.64 1.70
CA ALA A 66 5.12 -10.79 1.38
C ALA A 66 5.33 -11.91 0.37
N GLY A 67 6.03 -11.62 -0.72
CA GLY A 67 6.41 -12.63 -1.72
C GLY A 67 7.32 -12.10 -2.78
N GLU A 68 7.53 -12.82 -3.88
CA GLU A 68 8.07 -12.21 -5.10
C GLU A 68 7.03 -11.20 -5.61
N ASP A 69 5.77 -11.64 -5.71
CA ASP A 69 4.61 -10.80 -6.05
C ASP A 69 3.71 -10.56 -4.82
N ALA A 70 3.67 -9.33 -4.34
CA ALA A 70 2.79 -8.90 -3.24
C ALA A 70 1.71 -7.94 -3.73
N MET A 71 0.49 -8.44 -3.95
CA MET A 71 -0.60 -7.67 -4.56
C MET A 71 -1.81 -7.47 -3.65
N CYS A 72 -2.31 -6.23 -3.55
CA CYS A 72 -3.59 -5.91 -2.94
C CYS A 72 -4.50 -5.12 -3.88
N GLY A 73 -5.66 -5.70 -4.24
CA GLY A 73 -6.60 -5.06 -5.16
C GLY A 73 -7.24 -3.80 -4.57
N LEU A 74 -7.95 -3.94 -3.45
CA LEU A 74 -8.68 -2.84 -2.80
C LEU A 74 -8.53 -2.86 -1.28
N VAL A 75 -8.15 -1.72 -0.71
CA VAL A 75 -8.22 -1.43 0.72
C VAL A 75 -9.30 -0.37 0.98
N GLN A 76 -10.35 -0.73 1.71
CA GLN A 76 -11.43 0.18 2.07
C GLN A 76 -11.56 0.33 3.61
N GLY A 77 -11.31 1.53 4.12
CA GLY A 77 -11.56 1.88 5.52
C GLY A 77 -10.70 1.15 6.55
N ALA A 78 -9.54 0.61 6.13
CA ALA A 78 -8.60 -0.05 7.01
C ALA A 78 -7.98 0.92 8.03
N ARG A 79 -7.62 0.41 9.21
CA ARG A 79 -6.94 1.17 10.26
C ARG A 79 -5.75 0.42 10.83
N GLY A 80 -4.57 1.02 10.81
CA GLY A 80 -3.35 0.45 11.38
C GLY A 80 -2.23 0.43 10.37
N GLN A 81 -1.46 -0.65 10.32
CA GLN A 81 -0.31 -0.79 9.45
C GLN A 81 -0.63 -1.78 8.33
N GLN A 82 -0.25 -1.44 7.11
CA GLN A 82 -0.27 -2.36 5.98
C GLN A 82 1.08 -2.34 5.30
N GLN A 83 1.61 -3.53 5.02
CA GLN A 83 2.88 -3.73 4.36
C GLN A 83 2.68 -4.71 3.22
N LEU A 84 3.09 -4.30 2.01
CA LEU A 84 3.30 -5.17 0.86
C LEU A 84 4.80 -5.15 0.58
N ALA A 85 5.41 -6.32 0.51
CA ALA A 85 6.85 -6.44 0.27
C ALA A 85 7.13 -7.56 -0.73
N GLY A 86 7.87 -7.27 -1.79
CA GLY A 86 8.31 -8.28 -2.74
C GLY A 86 9.26 -7.75 -3.78
N GLU A 87 9.54 -8.49 -4.85
CA GLU A 87 10.11 -7.89 -6.06
C GLU A 87 9.07 -6.91 -6.63
N ASP A 88 7.83 -7.38 -6.78
CA ASP A 88 6.68 -6.56 -7.19
C ASP A 88 5.72 -6.32 -6.02
N ALA A 89 5.63 -5.08 -5.53
CA ALA A 89 4.70 -4.67 -4.50
C ALA A 89 3.61 -3.73 -5.05
N MET A 90 2.42 -4.26 -5.31
CA MET A 90 1.34 -3.52 -5.98
C MET A 90 0.08 -3.33 -5.14
N CYS A 91 -0.43 -2.09 -5.07
CA CYS A 91 -1.76 -1.80 -4.52
C CYS A 91 -2.63 -1.03 -5.52
N GLY A 92 -3.77 -1.61 -5.91
CA GLY A 92 -4.69 -1.01 -6.88
C GLY A 92 -5.36 0.25 -6.34
N LEU A 93 -6.17 0.11 -5.28
CA LEU A 93 -6.94 1.22 -4.70
C LEU A 93 -6.89 1.21 -3.17
N VAL A 94 -6.56 2.36 -2.59
CA VAL A 94 -6.71 2.66 -1.16
C VAL A 94 -7.78 3.72 -0.96
N GLN A 95 -8.88 3.37 -0.29
CA GLN A 95 -9.97 4.28 0.03
C GLN A 95 -10.17 4.43 1.54
N GLY A 96 -9.95 5.64 2.07
CA GLY A 96 -10.28 6.00 3.45
C GLY A 96 -9.45 5.27 4.52
N ALA A 97 -8.27 4.76 4.16
CA ALA A 97 -7.36 4.12 5.09
C ALA A 97 -6.80 5.11 6.14
N ARG A 98 -6.49 4.60 7.33
CA ARG A 98 -5.86 5.39 8.41
C ARG A 98 -4.70 4.65 9.04
N GLY A 99 -3.53 5.26 9.08
CA GLY A 99 -2.34 4.70 9.71
C GLY A 99 -1.14 4.71 8.77
N GLN A 100 -0.37 3.62 8.74
CA GLN A 100 0.83 3.51 7.94
C GLN A 100 0.59 2.52 6.80
N GLN A 101 1.02 2.86 5.60
CA GLN A 101 1.10 1.94 4.47
C GLN A 101 2.51 1.97 3.89
N GLN A 102 3.05 0.79 3.64
CA GLN A 102 4.36 0.58 3.08
C GLN A 102 4.23 -0.40 1.91
N LEU A 103 4.70 0.01 0.74
CA LEU A 103 4.95 -0.86 -0.41
C LEU A 103 6.46 -0.81 -0.65
N ALA A 104 7.10 -1.97 -0.65
CA ALA A 104 8.54 -2.06 -0.85
C ALA A 104 8.89 -3.19 -1.81
N GLY A 105 9.68 -2.91 -2.84
CA GLY A 105 10.17 -3.93 -3.76
C GLY A 105 11.17 -3.40 -4.76
N GLU A 106 11.51 -4.15 -5.79
CA GLU A 106 12.14 -3.56 -6.99
C GLU A 106 11.12 -2.61 -7.62
N ASP A 107 9.89 -3.10 -7.83
CA ASP A 107 8.75 -2.31 -8.28
C ASP A 107 7.73 -2.07 -7.16
N ALA A 108 7.59 -0.82 -6.71
CA ALA A 108 6.60 -0.42 -5.72
C ALA A 108 5.54 0.49 -6.35
N MET A 109 4.35 -0.07 -6.62
CA MET A 109 3.28 0.64 -7.36
C MET A 109 1.98 0.82 -6.57
N CYS A 110 1.46 2.04 -6.55
CA CYS A 110 0.11 2.33 -6.07
C CYS A 110 -0.73 3.07 -7.12
N GLY A 111 -1.84 2.47 -7.54
CA GLY A 111 -2.72 3.04 -8.56
C GLY A 111 -3.44 4.31 -8.08
N LEU A 112 -4.29 4.16 -7.06
CA LEU A 112 -5.12 5.25 -6.53
C LEU A 112 -5.16 5.27 -5.01
N VAL A 113 -4.89 6.43 -4.42
CA VAL A 113 -5.11 6.76 -3.01
C VAL A 113 -6.21 7.81 -2.89
N GLN A 114 -7.32 7.46 -2.23
CA GLN A 114 -8.44 8.37 -1.98
C GLN A 114 -8.71 8.52 -0.48
N GLY A 115 -8.56 9.73 0.06
CA GLY A 115 -8.95 10.08 1.42
C GLY A 115 -8.15 9.39 2.53
N ALA A 116 -6.94 8.94 2.23
CA ALA A 116 -6.05 8.31 3.21
C ALA A 116 -5.55 9.30 4.27
N ARG A 117 -5.29 8.81 5.48
CA ARG A 117 -4.73 9.60 6.58
C ARG A 117 -3.59 8.88 7.28
N GLY A 118 -2.42 9.51 7.35
CA GLY A 118 -1.26 8.98 8.07
C GLY A 118 -0.02 8.99 7.19
N GLN A 119 0.76 7.91 7.21
CA GLN A 119 2.01 7.80 6.48
C GLN A 119 1.83 6.81 5.32
N GLN A 120 2.31 7.17 4.14
CA GLN A 120 2.45 6.25 3.01
C GLN A 120 3.88 6.31 2.51
N GLN A 121 4.47 5.14 2.30
CA GLN A 121 5.81 4.96 1.79
C GLN A 121 5.75 3.97 0.63
N LEU A 122 6.26 4.37 -0.52
CA LEU A 122 6.58 3.49 -1.64
C LEU A 122 8.10 3.56 -1.82
N ALA A 123 8.76 2.42 -1.80
CA ALA A 123 10.21 2.35 -1.91
C ALA A 123 10.61 1.21 -2.85
N GLY A 124 11.45 1.49 -3.84
CA GLY A 124 12.01 0.47 -4.72
C GLY A 124 13.05 0.99 -5.67
N GLU A 125 13.46 0.21 -6.66
CA GLU A 125 14.15 0.78 -7.83
C GLU A 125 13.15 1.69 -8.56
N ASP A 126 11.94 1.18 -8.82
CA ASP A 126 10.83 1.93 -9.38
C ASP A 126 9.73 2.17 -8.34
N ALA A 127 9.54 3.42 -7.91
CA ALA A 127 8.50 3.82 -6.97
C ALA A 127 7.44 4.70 -7.66
N MET A 128 6.27 4.13 -7.97
CA MET A 128 5.22 4.79 -8.74
C MET A 128 3.90 4.96 -7.98
N CYS A 129 3.36 6.19 -7.99
CA CYS A 129 1.99 6.46 -7.56
C CYS A 129 1.18 7.18 -8.66
N GLY A 130 0.10 6.56 -9.11
CA GLY A 130 -0.74 7.11 -10.18
C GLY A 130 -1.52 8.36 -9.75
N LEU A 131 -2.41 8.22 -8.78
CA LEU A 131 -3.31 9.30 -8.33
C LEU A 131 -3.46 9.35 -6.81
N VAL A 132 -3.28 10.53 -6.24
CA VAL A 132 -3.55 10.86 -4.84
C VAL A 132 -4.66 11.90 -4.76
N GLN A 133 -5.78 11.56 -4.12
CA GLN A 133 -6.90 12.48 -3.88
C GLN A 133 -7.21 12.62 -2.39
N GLY A 134 -7.09 13.84 -1.85
CA GLY A 134 -7.54 14.18 -0.50
C GLY A 134 -6.75 13.50 0.63
N ALA A 135 -5.50 13.09 0.36
CA ALA A 135 -4.63 12.48 1.37
C ALA A 135 -4.21 13.49 2.45
N ARG A 136 -4.04 13.01 3.68
CA ARG A 136 -3.54 13.82 4.81
C ARG A 136 -2.43 13.11 5.58
N GLY A 137 -1.27 13.75 5.70
CA GLY A 137 -0.15 13.24 6.49
C GLY A 137 1.15 13.27 5.69
N GLN A 138 1.94 12.20 5.75
CA GLN A 138 3.23 12.11 5.08
C GLN A 138 3.14 11.12 3.93
N GLN A 139 3.64 11.51 2.77
CA GLN A 139 3.83 10.61 1.63
C GLN A 139 5.30 10.67 1.22
N GLN A 140 5.91 9.51 1.05
CA GLN A 140 7.27 9.35 0.58
C GLN A 140 7.25 8.35 -0.57
N LEU A 141 7.81 8.75 -1.70
CA LEU A 141 8.15 7.88 -2.82
C LEU A 141 9.67 7.97 -2.98
N ALA A 142 10.36 6.85 -2.93
CA ALA A 142 11.81 6.77 -3.00
C ALA A 142 12.26 5.64 -3.91
N GLY A 143 13.14 5.91 -4.87
CA GLY A 143 13.76 4.89 -5.69
C GLY A 143 14.85 5.42 -6.60
N GLU A 144 15.36 4.62 -7.53
CA GLU A 144 16.13 5.16 -8.67
C GLU A 144 15.19 6.02 -9.51
N ASP A 145 14.04 5.44 -9.89
CA ASP A 145 12.94 6.13 -10.55
C ASP A 145 11.79 6.34 -9.57
N ALA A 146 11.47 7.61 -9.28
CA ALA A 146 10.39 7.96 -8.37
C ALA A 146 9.35 8.83 -9.09
N MET A 147 8.16 8.28 -9.35
CA MET A 147 7.12 8.94 -10.12
C MET A 147 5.79 9.12 -9.38
N CYS A 148 5.26 10.34 -9.41
CA CYS A 148 3.90 10.63 -8.94
C CYS A 148 3.08 11.35 -10.02
N GLY A 149 2.03 10.71 -10.53
CA GLY A 149 1.23 11.21 -11.66
C GLY A 149 0.40 12.45 -11.31
N LEU A 150 -0.61 12.30 -10.46
CA LEU A 150 -1.54 13.38 -10.10
C LEU A 150 -1.78 13.43 -8.59
N VAL A 151 -1.62 14.63 -8.01
CA VAL A 151 -1.94 14.93 -6.61
C VAL A 151 -3.03 16.00 -6.56
N GLN A 152 -4.17 15.69 -5.95
CA GLN A 152 -5.28 16.61 -5.74
C GLN A 152 -5.66 16.72 -4.27
N GLY A 153 -5.57 17.92 -3.69
CA GLY A 153 -6.06 18.22 -2.35
C GLY A 153 -5.28 17.54 -1.21
N ALA A 154 -4.01 17.19 -1.44
CA ALA A 154 -3.14 16.60 -0.42
C ALA A 154 -2.80 17.62 0.69
N ARG A 155 -2.68 17.16 1.94
CA ARG A 155 -2.26 18.00 3.07
C ARG A 155 -1.19 17.34 3.91
N GLY A 156 -0.06 18.00 4.11
CA GLY A 156 1.04 17.53 4.95
C GLY A 156 2.38 17.55 4.23
N GLN A 157 3.19 16.51 4.39
CA GLN A 157 4.51 16.43 3.77
C GLN A 157 4.49 15.45 2.61
N GLN A 158 5.02 15.85 1.47
CA GLN A 158 5.26 14.98 0.33
C GLN A 158 6.73 15.03 -0.01
N GLN A 159 7.35 13.87 -0.12
CA GLN A 159 8.73 13.71 -0.53
C GLN A 159 8.75 12.74 -1.71
N LEU A 160 9.42 13.16 -2.78
CA LEU A 160 9.70 12.37 -3.95
C LEU A 160 11.21 12.43 -4.17
N ALA A 161 11.89 11.29 -4.10
CA ALA A 161 13.34 11.22 -4.12
C ALA A 161 13.82 10.07 -5.01
N GLY A 162 14.75 10.35 -5.91
CA GLY A 162 15.43 9.35 -6.72
C GLY A 162 16.49 9.93 -7.62
N GLU A 163 17.15 9.13 -8.45
CA GLU A 163 17.99 9.67 -9.53
C GLU A 163 17.08 10.44 -10.50
N ASP A 164 15.99 9.78 -10.93
CA ASP A 164 14.93 10.34 -11.76
C ASP A 164 13.65 10.55 -10.93
N ALA A 165 13.44 11.77 -10.45
CA ALA A 165 12.28 12.11 -9.63
C ALA A 165 11.27 12.96 -10.42
N MET A 166 10.13 12.37 -10.80
CA MET A 166 9.10 13.04 -11.61
C MET A 166 7.75 13.18 -10.90
N CYS A 167 7.23 14.40 -10.85
CA CYS A 167 5.85 14.68 -10.44
C CYS A 167 5.06 15.33 -11.57
N GLY A 168 3.88 14.79 -11.93
CA GLY A 168 3.06 15.28 -13.03
C GLY A 168 2.30 16.56 -12.68
N LEU A 169 1.10 16.43 -12.11
CA LEU A 169 0.21 17.54 -11.77
C LEU A 169 -0.09 17.56 -10.27
N VAL A 170 0.12 18.70 -9.63
CA VAL A 170 -0.23 18.97 -8.23
C VAL A 170 -1.27 20.07 -8.20
N GLN A 171 -2.44 19.81 -7.60
CA GLN A 171 -3.51 20.79 -7.43
C GLN A 171 -3.99 20.83 -5.98
N GLY A 172 -3.99 22.01 -5.38
CA GLY A 172 -4.55 22.24 -4.04
C GLY A 172 -3.79 21.51 -2.92
N ALA A 173 -2.51 21.22 -3.14
CA ALA A 173 -1.64 20.69 -2.11
C ALA A 173 -1.35 21.75 -1.04
N ARG A 174 -1.35 21.35 0.23
CA ARG A 174 -1.02 22.24 1.37
C ARG A 174 0.00 21.58 2.29
N GLY A 175 1.15 22.20 2.44
CA GLY A 175 2.21 21.75 3.34
C GLY A 175 3.55 21.76 2.64
N GLN A 176 4.45 20.87 3.02
CA GLN A 176 5.80 20.82 2.47
C GLN A 176 5.86 19.81 1.33
N GLN A 177 6.43 20.23 0.22
CA GLN A 177 6.76 19.36 -0.91
C GLN A 177 8.26 19.41 -1.11
N GLN A 178 8.88 18.24 -1.19
CA GLN A 178 10.29 18.08 -1.49
C GLN A 178 10.41 17.15 -2.67
N LEU A 179 11.14 17.61 -3.69
CA LEU A 179 11.53 16.85 -4.85
C LEU A 179 13.05 16.86 -4.89
N ALA A 180 13.68 15.69 -4.92
CA ALA A 180 15.13 15.55 -4.91
C ALA A 180 15.58 14.49 -5.90
N GLY A 181 16.61 14.80 -6.68
CA GLY A 181 17.22 13.90 -7.65
C GLY A 181 18.18 14.60 -8.57
N GLU A 182 18.91 13.83 -9.38
CA GLU A 182 19.76 14.37 -10.44
C GLU A 182 18.87 15.00 -11.52
N ASP A 183 17.86 14.25 -11.97
CA ASP A 183 16.88 14.66 -12.97
C ASP A 183 15.48 14.84 -12.34
N ALA A 184 15.42 15.76 -11.38
CA ALA A 184 14.19 16.13 -10.68
C ALA A 184 13.30 17.07 -11.52
N MET A 185 12.09 16.63 -11.88
CA MET A 185 11.10 17.43 -12.61
C MET A 185 9.71 17.42 -11.96
N CYS A 186 9.07 18.59 -11.92
CA CYS A 186 7.65 18.72 -11.56
C CYS A 186 6.92 19.50 -12.66
N GLY A 187 5.88 18.91 -13.24
CA GLY A 187 5.17 19.44 -14.39
C GLY A 187 4.38 20.72 -14.07
N LEU A 188 3.26 20.59 -13.36
CA LEU A 188 2.39 21.73 -13.04
C LEU A 188 1.96 21.70 -11.57
N VAL A 189 2.12 22.82 -10.87
CA VAL A 189 1.69 23.01 -9.47
C VAL A 189 0.69 24.16 -9.41
N GLN A 190 -0.52 23.92 -8.91
CA GLN A 190 -1.64 24.87 -8.78
C GLN A 190 -2.27 24.90 -7.38
#